data_AF-A0A9P9T0W5-F1
#
_entry.id   AF-A0A9P9T0W5-F1
#
_cell.length_a   1.000
_cell.length_b   1.000
_cell.length_c   1.000
_cell.angle_alpha   90.00
_cell.angle_beta   90.00
_cell.angle_gamma   90.00
#
_symmetry.space_group_name_H-M   'P 1'
#
loop_
_entity.id
_entity.type
_entity.pdbx_description
1 polymer ?
#
loop_
_entity_poly.entity_id
_entity_poly.type
_entity_poly.pdbx_seq_one_letter_code
_entity_poly.pdbx_strand_id
1 'polypeptide(L)'
;MGFFKSSPKIPQPPLPNLAIHLYGPTDKVFKPDDIVTGHIALTPIVSITPQVIEVSLFGQSMIWYRVGHKNQKSNTTSYSHYRDNAPLFEVAENVLPNHSSEGKLLNTFDPGQTYTFAFGFRFPAGTGNSRFGQYKQDVDERWVVTPHDLPPTFLHTGKMGDGTDADYAKVEYGVRAKLICPGVGVVVGDQLADLTATIPVLFQPLNPNIEQTMSGPLSVIRHPKKFVFQSSILTGQPASQIGFRQSMRDRFSSSTPKLDFEAAVEMPDLLTSGTEFRFRASFKVLTKSHDVTHIPGLTFRVLKLDLLDFTFYRAPRDNEASSRRDGTHWKNKHVNMPSSDKMFEHPGQQHEDYTERKTHLNSIPDFATLELEEVPSYEDEKQMEQAKSCEVWFTSRVPGFTPPSFKSFAIARVYRVKVKLGVEVGGKQFVLEAESHVRHMGSAPS
;
A
#
# COMPACT_ATOMS: atom_id res chain seq x y z
N MET A 1 30.33 -44.88 -20.43
CA MET A 1 30.86 -43.55 -20.05
C MET A 1 30.58 -42.59 -21.19
N GLY A 2 29.46 -41.87 -21.13
CA GLY A 2 29.07 -40.89 -22.16
C GLY A 2 29.64 -39.52 -21.82
N PHE A 3 30.52 -39.02 -22.68
CA PHE A 3 31.14 -37.71 -22.59
C PHE A 3 30.07 -36.60 -22.61
N PHE A 4 29.95 -35.85 -21.51
CA PHE A 4 29.28 -34.56 -21.52
C PHE A 4 30.08 -33.64 -22.43
N LYS A 5 29.64 -33.47 -23.69
CA LYS A 5 30.10 -32.37 -24.53
C LYS A 5 29.65 -31.09 -23.83
N SER A 6 30.57 -30.43 -23.13
CA SER A 6 30.38 -29.05 -22.74
C SER A 6 30.14 -28.27 -24.02
N SER A 7 28.95 -27.73 -24.21
CA SER A 7 28.68 -26.76 -25.27
C SER A 7 29.76 -25.66 -25.22
N PRO A 8 30.32 -25.26 -26.37
CA PRO A 8 31.33 -24.21 -26.39
C PRO A 8 30.69 -22.92 -25.87
N LYS A 9 31.09 -22.51 -24.66
CA LYS A 9 30.64 -21.24 -24.08
C LYS A 9 31.22 -20.12 -24.93
N ILE A 10 30.36 -19.28 -25.49
CA ILE A 10 30.77 -18.08 -26.21
C ILE A 10 31.61 -17.23 -25.23
N PRO A 11 32.87 -16.90 -25.54
CA PRO A 11 33.69 -16.07 -24.67
C PRO A 11 33.08 -14.67 -24.57
N GLN A 12 33.03 -14.11 -23.36
CA GLN A 12 32.51 -12.77 -23.11
C GLN A 12 33.44 -11.73 -23.76
N PRO A 13 32.96 -10.92 -24.74
CA PRO A 13 33.76 -9.83 -25.27
C PRO A 13 34.02 -8.75 -24.21
N PRO A 14 35.10 -7.97 -24.32
CA PRO A 14 35.34 -6.83 -23.44
C PRO A 14 34.17 -5.84 -23.54
N LEU A 15 33.55 -5.53 -22.41
CA LEU A 15 32.36 -4.70 -22.35
C LEU A 15 32.75 -3.23 -22.25
N PRO A 16 32.16 -2.32 -23.04
CA PRO A 16 32.32 -0.89 -22.81
C PRO A 16 31.71 -0.52 -21.44
N ASN A 17 32.21 0.56 -20.84
CA ASN A 17 31.56 1.14 -19.67
C ASN A 17 30.35 1.96 -20.13
N LEU A 18 29.15 1.59 -19.67
CA LEU A 18 27.90 2.31 -19.94
C LEU A 18 27.32 2.75 -18.59
N ALA A 19 27.29 4.06 -18.34
CA ALA A 19 26.81 4.64 -17.09
C ALA A 19 25.74 5.70 -17.34
N ILE A 20 24.81 5.84 -16.38
CA ILE A 20 23.76 6.87 -16.38
C ILE A 20 24.06 7.85 -15.24
N HIS A 21 24.04 9.14 -15.55
CA HIS A 21 24.24 10.21 -14.58
C HIS A 21 23.04 11.16 -14.60
N LEU A 22 22.32 11.28 -13.48
CA LEU A 22 21.21 12.22 -13.33
C LEU A 22 21.74 13.58 -12.86
N TYR A 23 21.14 14.67 -13.34
CA TYR A 23 21.53 16.05 -12.94
C TYR A 23 20.90 16.53 -11.61
N GLY A 24 20.16 15.67 -10.92
CA GLY A 24 19.57 15.94 -9.61
C GLY A 24 20.17 15.08 -8.49
N PRO A 25 19.83 15.36 -7.22
CA PRO A 25 20.27 14.53 -6.11
C PRO A 25 19.64 13.14 -6.19
N THR A 26 20.35 12.12 -5.70
CA THR A 26 19.95 10.71 -5.81
C THR A 26 18.68 10.37 -5.03
N ASP A 27 18.32 11.19 -4.04
CA ASP A 27 17.14 11.06 -3.19
C ASP A 27 15.97 11.97 -3.62
N LYS A 28 16.06 12.62 -4.80
CA LYS A 28 14.95 13.41 -5.34
C LYS A 28 13.72 12.52 -5.56
N VAL A 29 12.61 12.92 -4.95
CA VAL A 29 11.28 12.34 -5.22
C VAL A 29 10.63 13.13 -6.35
N PHE A 30 10.42 12.46 -7.48
CA PHE A 30 9.72 13.00 -8.64
C PHE A 30 8.20 12.89 -8.49
N LYS A 31 7.49 13.82 -9.14
CA LYS A 31 6.04 13.92 -9.18
C LYS A 31 5.54 13.83 -10.64
N PRO A 32 4.22 13.65 -10.86
CA PRO A 32 3.63 13.87 -12.17
C PRO A 32 4.14 15.15 -12.83
N ASP A 33 4.43 15.08 -14.13
CA ASP A 33 4.96 16.18 -14.96
C ASP A 33 6.36 16.71 -14.62
N ASP A 34 7.03 16.19 -13.59
CA ASP A 34 8.43 16.52 -13.34
C ASP A 34 9.32 16.02 -14.49
N ILE A 35 10.40 16.76 -14.75
CA ILE A 35 11.39 16.41 -15.78
C ILE A 35 12.59 15.71 -15.12
N VAL A 36 12.90 14.51 -15.60
CA VAL A 36 14.11 13.74 -15.31
C VAL A 36 15.15 14.05 -16.38
N THR A 37 16.25 14.67 -15.99
CA THR A 37 17.35 15.03 -16.90
C THR A 37 18.66 14.40 -16.47
N GLY A 38 19.49 14.03 -17.45
CA GLY A 38 20.80 13.47 -17.19
C GLY A 38 21.61 13.30 -18.46
N HIS A 39 22.66 12.49 -18.37
CA HIS A 39 23.41 12.04 -19.52
C HIS A 39 23.86 10.58 -19.38
N ILE A 40 24.08 9.94 -20.52
CA ILE A 40 24.75 8.65 -20.64
C ILE A 40 26.23 8.91 -20.84
N ALA A 41 27.09 8.19 -20.12
CA ALA A 41 28.53 8.13 -20.38
C ALA A 41 28.88 6.76 -20.95
N LEU A 42 29.51 6.75 -22.12
CA LEU A 42 29.96 5.55 -22.82
C LEU A 42 31.47 5.60 -23.02
N THR A 43 32.20 4.62 -22.48
CA THR A 43 33.65 4.49 -22.67
C THR A 43 33.95 3.12 -23.31
N PRO A 44 34.21 3.07 -24.63
CA PRO A 44 34.57 1.81 -25.29
C PRO A 44 35.93 1.28 -24.82
N ILE A 45 36.07 -0.04 -24.75
CA ILE A 45 37.38 -0.71 -24.53
C ILE A 45 38.03 -1.10 -25.86
N VAL A 46 37.21 -1.28 -26.89
CA VAL A 46 37.60 -1.51 -28.29
C VAL A 46 36.84 -0.53 -29.16
N SER A 47 37.29 -0.34 -30.41
CA SER A 47 36.56 0.52 -31.34
C SER A 47 35.19 -0.09 -31.62
N ILE A 48 34.13 0.70 -31.46
CA ILE A 48 32.74 0.25 -31.65
C ILE A 48 32.00 1.19 -32.59
N THR A 49 30.98 0.68 -33.24
CA THR A 49 30.09 1.47 -34.11
C THR A 49 28.66 1.25 -33.66
N PRO A 50 28.19 1.98 -32.64
CA PRO A 50 26.84 1.81 -32.12
C PRO A 50 25.79 2.12 -33.19
N GLN A 51 24.75 1.29 -33.24
CA GLN A 51 23.59 1.54 -34.09
C GLN A 51 22.60 2.46 -33.38
N VAL A 52 22.38 2.21 -32.09
CA VAL A 52 21.42 2.94 -31.26
C VAL A 52 21.96 3.04 -29.83
N ILE A 53 21.78 4.21 -29.23
CA ILE A 53 21.86 4.37 -27.77
C ILE A 53 20.45 4.78 -27.35
N GLU A 54 19.67 3.80 -26.92
CA GLU A 54 18.29 4.02 -26.50
C GLU A 54 18.28 4.32 -25.01
N VAL A 55 17.70 5.45 -24.64
CA VAL A 55 17.45 5.81 -23.25
C VAL A 55 15.95 5.78 -23.05
N SER A 56 15.48 5.09 -22.00
CA SER A 56 14.06 5.07 -21.65
C SER A 56 13.82 5.47 -20.21
N LEU A 57 12.77 6.27 -19.99
CA LEU A 57 12.14 6.43 -18.69
C LEU A 57 11.03 5.38 -18.59
N PHE A 58 11.08 4.55 -17.54
CA PHE A 58 10.12 3.48 -17.35
C PHE A 58 9.49 3.51 -15.96
N GLY A 59 8.30 2.94 -15.87
CA GLY A 59 7.64 2.54 -14.64
C GLY A 59 7.11 1.13 -14.77
N GLN A 60 7.27 0.30 -13.73
CA GLN A 60 6.79 -1.07 -13.73
C GLN A 60 6.32 -1.51 -12.34
N SER A 61 5.29 -2.37 -12.32
CA SER A 61 4.82 -3.06 -11.13
C SER A 61 5.18 -4.53 -11.25
N MET A 62 6.00 -5.01 -10.31
CA MET A 62 6.55 -6.36 -10.29
C MET A 62 6.07 -7.10 -9.05
N ILE A 63 5.62 -8.34 -9.25
CA ILE A 63 5.25 -9.24 -8.17
C ILE A 63 5.98 -10.55 -8.40
N TRP A 64 6.54 -11.09 -7.33
CA TRP A 64 6.98 -12.47 -7.31
C TRP A 64 6.64 -13.08 -5.97
N TYR A 65 5.71 -14.03 -5.98
CA TYR A 65 5.26 -14.77 -4.81
C TYR A 65 5.45 -16.28 -5.00
N ARG A 66 5.71 -17.02 -3.92
CA ARG A 66 5.80 -18.48 -3.95
C ARG A 66 4.91 -19.14 -2.90
N VAL A 67 4.22 -20.20 -3.29
CA VAL A 67 3.42 -21.04 -2.39
C VAL A 67 4.05 -22.42 -2.29
N GLY A 68 4.46 -22.80 -1.08
CA GLY A 68 5.01 -24.13 -0.80
C GLY A 68 3.92 -25.17 -0.54
N HIS A 69 4.04 -26.33 -1.18
CA HIS A 69 3.21 -27.50 -0.94
C HIS A 69 4.09 -28.63 -0.38
N LYS A 70 3.91 -28.95 0.89
CA LYS A 70 4.64 -30.05 1.53
C LYS A 70 4.09 -31.38 1.05
N ASN A 71 4.92 -32.17 0.38
CA ASN A 71 4.55 -33.54 0.02
C ASN A 71 4.78 -34.45 1.23
N GLN A 72 3.69 -34.93 1.82
CA GLN A 72 3.72 -35.80 3.00
C GLN A 72 4.50 -37.12 2.76
N LYS A 73 4.60 -37.59 1.51
CA LYS A 73 5.23 -38.88 1.18
C LYS A 73 6.75 -38.77 0.96
N SER A 74 7.24 -37.65 0.41
CA SER A 74 8.65 -37.48 0.06
C SER A 74 9.42 -36.56 0.99
N ASN A 75 8.75 -35.95 2.00
CA ASN A 75 9.30 -34.90 2.86
C ASN A 75 9.97 -33.73 2.08
N THR A 76 9.61 -33.58 0.80
CA THR A 76 10.04 -32.47 -0.05
C THR A 76 8.94 -31.43 -0.13
N THR A 77 9.34 -30.18 -0.33
CA THR A 77 8.40 -29.07 -0.58
C THR A 77 8.53 -28.68 -2.05
N SER A 78 7.43 -28.75 -2.80
CA SER A 78 7.35 -28.17 -4.13
C SER A 78 6.78 -26.76 -4.03
N TYR A 79 7.28 -25.84 -4.84
CA TYR A 79 6.81 -24.46 -4.85
C TYR A 79 6.03 -24.19 -6.14
N SER A 80 4.90 -23.52 -6.01
CA SER A 80 4.21 -22.87 -7.13
C SER A 80 4.61 -21.39 -7.12
N HIS A 81 4.99 -20.87 -8.27
CA HIS A 81 5.43 -19.48 -8.42
C HIS A 81 4.34 -18.66 -9.11
N TYR A 82 4.16 -17.43 -8.64
CA TYR A 82 3.24 -16.46 -9.21
C TYR A 82 4.04 -15.20 -9.50
N ARG A 83 4.05 -14.76 -10.75
CA ARG A 83 4.83 -13.60 -11.19
C ARG A 83 4.00 -12.71 -12.07
N ASP A 84 4.12 -11.42 -11.86
CA ASP A 84 3.59 -10.42 -12.76
C ASP A 84 4.63 -9.33 -12.97
N ASN A 85 4.80 -8.90 -14.23
CA ASN A 85 5.64 -7.77 -14.59
C ASN A 85 4.80 -6.83 -15.46
N ALA A 86 4.13 -5.90 -14.79
CA ALA A 86 3.19 -4.97 -15.40
C ALA A 86 3.91 -3.67 -15.77
N PRO A 87 4.12 -3.36 -17.06
CA PRO A 87 4.62 -2.04 -17.43
C PRO A 87 3.54 -1.01 -17.08
N LEU A 88 3.93 0.08 -16.42
CA LEU A 88 3.06 1.22 -16.14
C LEU A 88 3.16 2.24 -17.29
N PHE A 89 4.38 2.45 -17.76
CA PHE A 89 4.71 3.20 -18.97
C PHE A 89 6.18 2.92 -19.35
N GLU A 90 6.53 3.16 -20.60
CA GLU A 90 7.91 3.28 -21.05
C GLU A 90 7.96 4.31 -22.17
N VAL A 91 8.83 5.31 -22.04
CA VAL A 91 9.09 6.34 -23.06
C VAL A 91 10.56 6.27 -23.39
N ALA A 92 10.88 6.04 -24.66
CA ALA A 92 12.25 5.84 -25.13
C ALA A 92 12.65 6.88 -26.19
N GLU A 93 13.92 7.26 -26.18
CA GLU A 93 14.55 8.15 -27.15
C GLU A 93 15.91 7.58 -27.59
N ASN A 94 16.24 7.69 -28.87
CA ASN A 94 17.61 7.44 -29.34
C ASN A 94 18.44 8.70 -29.18
N VAL A 95 19.42 8.68 -28.27
CA VAL A 95 20.29 9.83 -27.98
C VAL A 95 21.55 9.87 -28.85
N LEU A 96 21.73 8.87 -29.71
CA LEU A 96 22.80 8.90 -30.70
C LEU A 96 22.48 9.99 -31.74
N PRO A 97 23.39 10.93 -32.03
CA PRO A 97 23.12 12.00 -33.00
C PRO A 97 22.72 11.41 -34.36
N ASN A 98 21.51 11.71 -34.81
CA ASN A 98 21.06 11.34 -36.15
C ASN A 98 21.97 12.00 -37.19
N HIS A 99 22.39 11.22 -38.19
CA HIS A 99 23.27 11.66 -39.27
C HIS A 99 22.90 13.06 -39.77
N SER A 100 23.86 13.98 -39.71
CA SER A 100 23.78 15.20 -40.52
C SER A 100 23.64 14.79 -41.99
N SER A 101 22.84 15.56 -42.72
CA SER A 101 22.45 15.41 -44.13
C SER A 101 23.61 15.42 -45.15
N GLU A 102 24.84 15.11 -44.74
CA GLU A 102 26.07 15.20 -45.55
C GLU A 102 26.88 13.88 -45.63
N GLY A 103 26.27 12.73 -45.34
CA GLY A 103 26.76 11.43 -45.86
C GLY A 103 28.08 10.88 -45.30
N LYS A 104 28.60 11.41 -44.18
CA LYS A 104 29.77 10.88 -43.44
C LYS A 104 29.61 11.29 -41.97
N LEU A 105 29.72 10.46 -40.94
CA LEU A 105 30.39 9.17 -40.75
C LEU A 105 29.49 8.25 -39.88
N LEU A 106 29.72 6.94 -39.99
CA LEU A 106 29.43 6.00 -38.89
C LEU A 106 30.14 6.53 -37.65
N ASN A 107 29.41 6.74 -36.55
CA ASN A 107 29.98 7.18 -35.26
C ASN A 107 30.84 6.05 -34.69
N THR A 108 32.03 5.86 -35.26
CA THR A 108 33.04 4.99 -34.68
C THR A 108 33.55 5.67 -33.43
N PHE A 109 33.40 4.98 -32.30
CA PHE A 109 33.87 5.43 -31.01
C PHE A 109 35.18 4.74 -30.66
N ASP A 110 36.18 5.54 -30.30
CA ASP A 110 37.53 5.09 -30.07
C ASP A 110 37.69 4.50 -28.66
N PRO A 111 38.57 3.48 -28.50
CA PRO A 111 38.90 2.91 -27.20
C PRO A 111 39.37 3.98 -26.20
N GLY A 112 38.89 3.90 -24.97
CA GLY A 112 39.32 4.75 -23.85
C GLY A 112 38.75 6.18 -23.86
N GLN A 113 38.15 6.63 -24.96
CA GLN A 113 37.46 7.92 -25.00
C GLN A 113 36.07 7.82 -24.37
N THR A 114 35.71 8.80 -23.54
CA THR A 114 34.37 8.87 -22.94
C THR A 114 33.49 9.79 -23.76
N TYR A 115 32.37 9.27 -24.24
CA TYR A 115 31.33 9.98 -24.99
C TYR A 115 30.13 10.22 -24.09
N THR A 116 29.54 11.42 -24.16
CA THR A 116 28.39 11.79 -23.35
C THR A 116 27.17 12.16 -24.20
N PHE A 117 26.00 11.67 -23.81
CA PHE A 117 24.74 11.90 -24.52
C PHE A 117 23.67 12.37 -23.53
N ALA A 118 23.21 13.61 -23.68
CA ALA A 118 22.19 14.18 -22.80
C ALA A 118 20.80 13.59 -23.09
N PHE A 119 19.93 13.55 -22.08
CA PHE A 119 18.53 13.17 -22.21
C PHE A 119 17.63 13.98 -21.26
N GLY A 120 16.34 14.03 -21.58
CA GLY A 120 15.32 14.65 -20.74
C GLY A 120 13.95 14.04 -20.96
N PHE A 121 13.36 13.45 -19.92
CA PHE A 121 12.02 12.85 -19.97
C PHE A 121 11.08 13.55 -19.01
N ARG A 122 9.82 13.70 -19.40
CA ARG A 122 8.75 14.12 -18.50
C ARG A 122 8.05 12.90 -17.94
N PHE A 123 7.86 12.84 -16.62
CA PHE A 123 7.01 11.82 -16.01
C PHE A 123 5.56 11.97 -16.48
N PRO A 124 4.91 10.91 -17.00
CA PRO A 124 3.50 10.98 -17.35
C PRO A 124 2.64 11.08 -16.08
N ALA A 125 1.44 11.62 -16.21
CA ALA A 125 0.49 11.71 -15.10
C ALA A 125 -0.06 10.34 -14.67
N GLY A 126 -0.19 9.40 -15.62
CA GLY A 126 -0.77 8.09 -15.39
C GLY A 126 -0.19 7.01 -16.30
N THR A 127 -0.74 5.81 -16.18
CA THR A 127 -0.44 4.66 -17.02
C THR A 127 -0.98 4.89 -18.43
N GLY A 128 -0.19 4.49 -19.43
CA GLY A 128 -0.57 4.62 -20.85
C GLY A 128 -1.32 3.41 -21.41
N ASN A 129 -1.48 2.37 -20.60
CA ASN A 129 -1.93 1.05 -21.04
C ASN A 129 -3.10 0.51 -20.20
N SER A 130 -3.74 -0.53 -20.72
CA SER A 130 -4.75 -1.33 -20.02
C SER A 130 -4.30 -2.78 -19.92
N ARG A 131 -4.75 -3.44 -18.86
CA ARG A 131 -4.55 -4.87 -18.61
C ARG A 131 -5.87 -5.66 -18.58
N PHE A 132 -6.86 -5.21 -19.33
CA PHE A 132 -8.12 -5.95 -19.48
C PHE A 132 -7.85 -7.37 -20.02
N GLY A 133 -8.50 -8.36 -19.42
CA GLY A 133 -8.36 -9.79 -19.73
C GLY A 133 -7.10 -10.45 -19.17
N GLN A 134 -6.22 -9.72 -18.46
CA GLN A 134 -4.97 -10.27 -17.92
C GLN A 134 -5.16 -10.98 -16.58
N TYR A 135 -6.24 -10.64 -15.85
CA TYR A 135 -6.51 -11.18 -14.52
C TYR A 135 -7.84 -11.95 -14.50
N LYS A 136 -8.04 -12.79 -13.49
CA LYS A 136 -9.25 -13.60 -13.33
C LYS A 136 -10.50 -12.74 -13.13
N GLN A 137 -10.36 -11.63 -12.40
CA GLN A 137 -11.43 -10.67 -12.09
C GLN A 137 -10.96 -9.25 -12.35
N ASP A 138 -11.24 -8.75 -13.56
CA ASP A 138 -10.88 -7.39 -13.96
C ASP A 138 -11.73 -6.31 -13.29
N VAL A 139 -12.93 -6.67 -12.84
CA VAL A 139 -13.91 -5.76 -12.21
C VAL A 139 -13.78 -5.66 -10.69
N ASP A 140 -12.79 -6.33 -10.10
CA ASP A 140 -12.57 -6.24 -8.66
C ASP A 140 -12.04 -4.85 -8.27
N GLU A 141 -12.80 -4.17 -7.42
CA GLU A 141 -12.54 -2.79 -7.00
C GLU A 141 -11.19 -2.60 -6.30
N ARG A 142 -10.56 -3.67 -5.80
CA ARG A 142 -9.23 -3.59 -5.16
C ARG A 142 -8.15 -3.12 -6.14
N TRP A 143 -8.30 -3.42 -7.42
CA TRP A 143 -7.33 -3.09 -8.46
C TRP A 143 -7.95 -2.21 -9.54
N VAL A 144 -7.11 -1.68 -10.44
CA VAL A 144 -7.57 -0.93 -11.61
C VAL A 144 -6.87 -1.52 -12.83
N VAL A 145 -7.63 -1.98 -13.83
CA VAL A 145 -7.09 -2.57 -15.08
C VAL A 145 -7.10 -1.59 -16.26
N THR A 146 -7.75 -0.45 -16.11
CA THR A 146 -7.77 0.64 -17.09
C THR A 146 -6.61 1.61 -16.83
N PRO A 147 -6.32 2.55 -17.75
CA PRO A 147 -5.42 3.66 -17.45
C PRO A 147 -5.80 4.37 -16.14
N HIS A 148 -4.80 4.67 -15.32
CA HIS A 148 -4.95 5.24 -13.98
C HIS A 148 -3.70 6.04 -13.57
N ASP A 149 -3.75 6.83 -12.50
CA ASP A 149 -2.60 7.59 -12.02
C ASP A 149 -1.42 6.68 -11.63
N LEU A 150 -0.19 7.18 -11.77
CA LEU A 150 0.99 6.40 -11.41
C LEU A 150 1.04 6.13 -9.89
N PRO A 151 1.21 4.87 -9.45
CA PRO A 151 1.40 4.55 -8.03
C PRO A 151 2.74 5.10 -7.50
N PRO A 152 2.90 5.33 -6.18
CA PRO A 152 4.19 5.70 -5.61
C PRO A 152 5.24 4.59 -5.83
N THR A 153 6.53 4.95 -5.78
CA THR A 153 7.59 3.96 -5.58
C THR A 153 7.28 3.16 -4.31
N PHE A 154 7.23 1.84 -4.43
CA PHE A 154 6.73 0.97 -3.38
C PHE A 154 7.51 -0.33 -3.34
N LEU A 155 7.82 -0.80 -2.13
CA LEU A 155 8.41 -2.11 -1.91
C LEU A 155 7.72 -2.77 -0.72
N HIS A 156 7.07 -3.89 -1.00
CA HIS A 156 6.53 -4.80 0.00
C HIS A 156 7.31 -6.10 -0.06
N THR A 157 7.93 -6.46 1.05
CA THR A 157 8.71 -7.69 1.23
C THR A 157 8.42 -8.32 2.58
N GLY A 158 8.83 -9.57 2.76
CA GLY A 158 8.98 -10.16 4.08
C GLY A 158 9.98 -9.38 4.96
N LYS A 159 10.05 -9.69 6.26
CA LYS A 159 10.80 -8.91 7.28
C LYS A 159 12.26 -8.56 6.92
N MET A 160 12.92 -9.37 6.09
CA MET A 160 14.33 -9.19 5.70
C MET A 160 14.53 -9.16 4.17
N GLY A 161 13.46 -9.02 3.38
CA GLY A 161 13.58 -9.02 1.93
C GLY A 161 13.92 -7.64 1.39
N ASP A 162 14.80 -7.60 0.40
CA ASP A 162 15.20 -6.39 -0.35
C ASP A 162 14.54 -6.31 -1.74
N GLY A 163 13.69 -7.28 -2.08
CA GLY A 163 13.03 -7.39 -3.38
C GLY A 163 13.87 -8.08 -4.45
N THR A 164 14.96 -8.74 -4.08
CA THR A 164 15.78 -9.55 -5.02
C THR A 164 15.34 -11.02 -5.08
N ASP A 165 14.77 -11.53 -3.99
CA ASP A 165 14.25 -12.90 -3.85
C ASP A 165 12.72 -12.95 -3.88
N ALA A 166 12.13 -14.11 -4.20
CA ALA A 166 10.68 -14.31 -4.11
C ALA A 166 10.07 -13.85 -2.77
N ASP A 167 8.77 -13.53 -2.82
CA ASP A 167 7.93 -12.95 -1.77
C ASP A 167 8.03 -11.41 -1.67
N TYR A 168 7.87 -10.76 -2.83
CA TYR A 168 7.75 -9.30 -2.92
C TYR A 168 6.63 -8.82 -3.86
N ALA A 169 6.23 -7.58 -3.62
CA ALA A 169 5.48 -6.74 -4.54
C ALA A 169 6.16 -5.35 -4.59
N LYS A 170 6.56 -4.90 -5.79
CA LYS A 170 7.39 -3.72 -5.99
C LYS A 170 6.82 -2.85 -7.10
N VAL A 171 6.76 -1.54 -6.89
CA VAL A 171 6.58 -0.53 -7.94
C VAL A 171 7.91 0.20 -8.08
N GLU A 172 8.47 0.18 -9.29
CA GLU A 172 9.77 0.76 -9.60
C GLU A 172 9.68 1.72 -10.77
N TYR A 173 10.42 2.81 -10.66
CA TYR A 173 10.65 3.77 -11.72
C TYR A 173 12.15 3.92 -11.92
N GLY A 174 12.57 4.22 -13.15
CA GLY A 174 13.97 4.39 -13.44
C GLY A 174 14.24 4.91 -14.82
N VAL A 175 15.51 5.24 -15.06
CA VAL A 175 16.05 5.47 -16.39
C VAL A 175 16.85 4.24 -16.78
N ARG A 176 16.59 3.71 -17.96
CA ARG A 176 17.34 2.61 -18.57
C ARG A 176 18.10 3.13 -19.78
N ALA A 177 19.33 2.68 -19.95
CA ALA A 177 20.10 2.90 -21.17
C ALA A 177 20.42 1.56 -21.79
N LYS A 178 20.25 1.46 -23.11
CA LYS A 178 20.47 0.26 -23.88
C LYS A 178 21.37 0.59 -25.07
N LEU A 179 22.52 -0.08 -25.13
CA LEU A 179 23.48 0.03 -26.23
C LEU A 179 23.23 -1.12 -27.21
N ILE A 180 22.76 -0.78 -28.41
CA ILE A 180 22.61 -1.72 -29.52
C ILE A 180 23.83 -1.55 -30.42
N CYS A 181 24.77 -2.50 -30.34
CA CYS A 181 26.01 -2.46 -31.08
C CYS A 181 26.42 -3.89 -31.47
N PRO A 182 26.59 -4.20 -32.78
CA PRO A 182 27.02 -5.52 -33.23
C PRO A 182 28.30 -5.99 -32.52
N GLY A 183 28.29 -7.22 -32.03
CA GLY A 183 29.43 -7.83 -31.34
C GLY A 183 29.68 -7.33 -29.91
N VAL A 184 28.87 -6.39 -29.41
CA VAL A 184 28.97 -5.84 -28.05
C VAL A 184 27.71 -6.21 -27.28
N GLY A 185 27.88 -6.95 -26.19
CA GLY A 185 26.76 -7.34 -25.35
C GLY A 185 27.17 -8.32 -24.26
N VAL A 186 26.24 -8.62 -23.38
CA VAL A 186 26.43 -9.59 -22.30
C VAL A 186 26.03 -10.97 -22.82
N VAL A 187 26.91 -11.96 -22.67
CA VAL A 187 26.59 -13.34 -23.05
C VAL A 187 25.62 -13.92 -22.01
N VAL A 188 24.39 -14.16 -22.44
CA VAL A 188 23.29 -14.70 -21.64
C VAL A 188 22.89 -16.06 -22.23
N GLY A 189 23.41 -17.14 -21.65
CA GLY A 189 23.29 -18.47 -22.25
C GLY A 189 24.04 -18.56 -23.57
N ASP A 190 23.31 -18.90 -24.64
CA ASP A 190 23.84 -19.01 -26.01
C ASP A 190 23.57 -17.76 -26.87
N GLN A 191 23.11 -16.66 -26.26
CA GLN A 191 22.76 -15.42 -26.94
C GLN A 191 23.58 -14.24 -26.42
N LEU A 192 23.87 -13.28 -27.30
CA LEU A 192 24.46 -12.00 -26.93
C LEU A 192 23.31 -11.01 -26.69
N ALA A 193 23.05 -10.67 -25.43
CA ALA A 193 22.06 -9.68 -25.05
C ALA A 193 22.67 -8.27 -25.10
N ASP A 194 21.87 -7.28 -25.49
CA ASP A 194 22.30 -5.89 -25.53
C ASP A 194 22.81 -5.41 -24.17
N LEU A 195 23.85 -4.57 -24.16
CA LEU A 195 24.38 -4.01 -22.92
C LEU A 195 23.39 -2.98 -22.37
N THR A 196 23.00 -3.15 -21.10
CA THR A 196 22.04 -2.26 -20.43
C THR A 196 22.60 -1.70 -19.14
N ALA A 197 22.24 -0.47 -18.83
CA ALA A 197 22.41 0.17 -17.53
C ALA A 197 21.06 0.67 -17.03
N THR A 198 20.84 0.68 -15.72
CA THR A 198 19.60 1.17 -15.12
C THR A 198 19.88 1.91 -13.84
N ILE A 199 19.25 3.07 -13.66
CA ILE A 199 19.29 3.84 -12.43
C ILE A 199 17.86 4.02 -11.90
N PRO A 200 17.54 3.56 -10.68
CA PRO A 200 16.22 3.74 -10.11
C PRO A 200 16.02 5.19 -9.70
N VAL A 201 14.75 5.64 -9.71
CA VAL A 201 14.34 6.95 -9.21
C VAL A 201 13.13 6.81 -8.28
N LEU A 202 12.96 7.77 -7.37
CA LEU A 202 11.82 7.81 -6.47
C LEU A 202 10.68 8.61 -7.09
N PHE A 203 9.46 8.11 -7.00
CA PHE A 203 8.25 8.76 -7.49
C PHE A 203 7.17 8.77 -6.41
N GLN A 204 6.46 9.88 -6.30
CA GLN A 204 5.29 10.00 -5.45
C GLN A 204 4.19 10.78 -6.18
N PRO A 205 2.97 10.22 -6.32
CA PRO A 205 1.88 10.92 -6.95
C PRO A 205 1.49 12.15 -6.13
N LEU A 206 0.90 13.14 -6.80
CA LEU A 206 0.17 14.20 -6.09
C LEU A 206 -0.99 13.54 -5.36
N ASN A 207 -1.23 13.93 -4.10
CA ASN A 207 -2.41 13.43 -3.41
C ASN A 207 -3.64 14.15 -3.97
N PRO A 208 -4.51 13.48 -4.76
CA PRO A 208 -5.65 14.12 -5.40
C PRO A 208 -6.69 14.61 -4.39
N ASN A 209 -6.61 14.13 -3.13
CA ASN A 209 -7.60 14.39 -2.09
C ASN A 209 -7.16 15.44 -1.06
N ILE A 210 -6.04 16.16 -1.27
CA ILE A 210 -5.60 17.24 -0.36
C ILE A 210 -6.70 18.29 -0.20
N GLU A 211 -7.38 18.66 -1.29
CA GLU A 211 -8.39 19.72 -1.25
C GLU A 211 -9.73 19.24 -0.67
N GLN A 212 -10.11 17.98 -0.92
CA GLN A 212 -11.34 17.39 -0.37
C GLN A 212 -11.22 17.11 1.14
N THR A 213 -10.04 16.73 1.63
CA THR A 213 -9.80 16.52 3.07
C THR A 213 -9.80 17.80 3.90
N MET A 214 -9.63 18.97 3.27
CA MET A 214 -9.61 20.27 3.95
C MET A 214 -10.96 21.02 3.91
N SER A 215 -11.89 20.68 3.00
CA SER A 215 -13.08 21.51 2.74
C SER A 215 -14.44 20.79 2.66
N GLY A 216 -14.49 19.46 2.58
CA GLY A 216 -15.75 18.70 2.52
C GLY A 216 -16.26 18.20 3.88
N PRO A 217 -17.58 17.99 4.08
CA PRO A 217 -18.07 17.26 5.24
C PRO A 217 -17.50 15.85 5.16
N LEU A 218 -16.73 15.47 6.19
CA LEU A 218 -16.12 14.14 6.30
C LEU A 218 -17.19 13.07 6.03
N SER A 219 -16.93 12.14 5.12
CA SER A 219 -17.70 10.92 4.97
C SER A 219 -17.45 10.02 6.18
N VAL A 220 -18.07 10.37 7.29
CA VAL A 220 -17.88 9.67 8.56
C VAL A 220 -18.76 8.43 8.60
N ILE A 221 -18.17 7.28 8.91
CA ILE A 221 -18.91 6.05 9.16
C ILE A 221 -19.14 5.92 10.66
N ARG A 222 -20.41 5.78 11.05
CA ARG A 222 -20.84 5.63 12.44
C ARG A 222 -20.96 4.15 12.82
N HIS A 223 -20.30 3.76 13.92
CA HIS A 223 -20.29 2.40 14.46
C HIS A 223 -20.97 2.38 15.85
N PRO A 224 -22.30 2.25 15.93
CA PRO A 224 -23.02 2.22 17.20
C PRO A 224 -22.99 0.85 17.86
N LYS A 225 -22.95 0.83 19.19
CA LYS A 225 -23.17 -0.36 20.02
C LYS A 225 -24.02 0.00 21.22
N LYS A 226 -25.04 -0.83 21.45
CA LYS A 226 -25.97 -0.68 22.57
C LYS A 226 -25.41 -1.38 23.80
N PHE A 227 -25.59 -0.75 24.94
CA PHE A 227 -25.15 -1.23 26.24
C PHE A 227 -26.27 -1.07 27.26
N VAL A 228 -26.17 -1.86 28.32
CA VAL A 228 -27.08 -1.82 29.46
C VAL A 228 -26.27 -1.60 30.72
N PHE A 229 -26.61 -0.58 31.48
CA PHE A 229 -26.06 -0.31 32.79
C PHE A 229 -27.14 -0.44 33.86
N GLN A 230 -26.93 -1.34 34.81
CA GLN A 230 -27.78 -1.51 35.99
C GLN A 230 -26.92 -1.23 37.21
N SER A 231 -27.28 -0.20 37.98
CA SER A 231 -26.60 0.13 39.23
C SER A 231 -27.39 1.13 40.05
N SER A 232 -27.32 1.00 41.37
CA SER A 232 -27.80 1.97 42.34
C SER A 232 -27.10 3.35 42.22
N ILE A 233 -25.93 3.45 41.57
CA ILE A 233 -25.25 4.75 41.33
C ILE A 233 -26.13 5.70 40.50
N LEU A 234 -27.02 5.15 39.67
CA LEU A 234 -27.94 5.90 38.82
C LEU A 234 -29.05 6.63 39.61
N THR A 235 -29.19 6.37 40.92
CA THR A 235 -30.09 7.15 41.79
C THR A 235 -29.43 8.43 42.33
N GLY A 236 -28.24 8.80 41.84
CA GLY A 236 -27.49 9.98 42.29
C GLY A 236 -26.61 9.76 43.52
N GLN A 237 -26.51 8.52 44.04
CA GLN A 237 -25.56 8.21 45.11
C GLN A 237 -24.12 8.17 44.57
N PRO A 238 -23.14 8.76 45.28
CA PRO A 238 -21.75 8.70 44.84
C PRO A 238 -21.23 7.25 44.91
N ALA A 239 -20.43 6.87 43.91
CA ALA A 239 -19.91 5.51 43.79
C ALA A 239 -19.16 5.01 45.04
N SER A 240 -18.52 5.92 45.79
CA SER A 240 -17.80 5.63 47.03
C SER A 240 -18.69 5.14 48.18
N GLN A 241 -19.99 5.43 48.14
CA GLN A 241 -20.95 5.02 49.17
C GLN A 241 -21.60 3.67 48.87
N ILE A 242 -21.44 3.13 47.65
CA ILE A 242 -22.03 1.86 47.26
C ILE A 242 -21.09 0.72 47.66
N GLY A 243 -21.39 0.09 48.80
CA GLY A 243 -20.64 -1.07 49.28
C GLY A 243 -20.75 -2.29 48.34
N PHE A 244 -19.77 -3.19 48.41
CA PHE A 244 -19.70 -4.42 47.60
C PHE A 244 -20.99 -5.27 47.64
N ARG A 245 -21.65 -5.34 48.82
CA ARG A 245 -22.92 -6.07 48.99
C ARG A 245 -24.06 -5.48 48.15
N GLN A 246 -24.13 -4.15 48.05
CA GLN A 246 -25.14 -3.46 47.26
C GLN A 246 -24.84 -3.63 45.76
N SER A 247 -23.58 -3.52 45.35
CA SER A 247 -23.14 -3.80 43.98
C SER A 247 -23.46 -5.24 43.53
N MET A 248 -23.38 -6.22 44.45
CA MET A 248 -23.80 -7.60 44.18
C MET A 248 -25.33 -7.73 44.05
N ARG A 249 -26.10 -7.09 44.93
CA ARG A 249 -27.58 -7.06 44.83
C ARG A 249 -28.05 -6.42 43.53
N ASP A 250 -27.37 -5.37 43.08
CA ASP A 250 -27.67 -4.66 41.83
C ASP A 250 -27.64 -5.57 40.61
N ARG A 251 -26.86 -6.65 40.63
CA ARG A 251 -26.75 -7.58 39.50
C ARG A 251 -27.92 -8.56 39.40
N PHE A 252 -28.64 -8.79 40.49
CA PHE A 252 -29.67 -9.83 40.57
C PHE A 252 -31.08 -9.27 40.82
N SER A 253 -31.21 -7.98 41.14
CA SER A 253 -32.51 -7.36 41.36
C SER A 253 -33.11 -6.82 40.07
N SER A 254 -34.38 -7.13 39.83
CA SER A 254 -35.18 -6.52 38.76
C SER A 254 -35.56 -5.06 39.06
N SER A 255 -35.45 -4.63 40.32
CA SER A 255 -35.73 -3.25 40.75
C SER A 255 -34.52 -2.32 40.70
N THR A 256 -33.36 -2.80 40.24
CA THR A 256 -32.17 -1.95 40.13
C THR A 256 -32.34 -0.94 38.99
N PRO A 257 -32.04 0.36 39.23
CA PRO A 257 -32.12 1.37 38.19
C PRO A 257 -31.34 0.94 36.94
N LYS A 258 -31.98 1.11 35.78
CA LYS A 258 -31.48 0.62 34.49
C LYS A 258 -31.37 1.77 33.49
N LEU A 259 -30.21 1.88 32.87
CA LEU A 259 -29.90 2.79 31.78
C LEU A 259 -29.49 1.98 30.55
N ASP A 260 -30.32 2.03 29.50
CA ASP A 260 -29.96 1.54 28.18
C ASP A 260 -29.43 2.72 27.37
N PHE A 261 -28.23 2.56 26.82
CA PHE A 261 -27.57 3.63 26.07
C PHE A 261 -26.85 3.06 24.85
N GLU A 262 -26.51 3.96 23.94
CA GLU A 262 -25.73 3.68 22.76
C GLU A 262 -24.43 4.48 22.85
N ALA A 263 -23.30 3.80 22.71
CA ALA A 263 -22.04 4.46 22.40
C ALA A 263 -21.71 4.24 20.93
N ALA A 264 -21.22 5.27 20.26
CA ALA A 264 -20.79 5.14 18.87
C ALA A 264 -19.46 5.83 18.63
N VAL A 265 -18.68 5.26 17.72
CA VAL A 265 -17.47 5.87 17.17
C VAL A 265 -17.70 6.20 15.72
N GLU A 266 -17.20 7.35 15.33
CA GLU A 266 -17.40 7.96 14.04
C GLU A 266 -16.02 8.31 13.45
N MET A 267 -15.61 7.60 12.41
CA MET A 267 -14.25 7.66 11.84
C MET A 267 -14.27 8.11 10.38
N PRO A 268 -13.19 8.73 9.89
CA PRO A 268 -13.04 9.00 8.47
C PRO A 268 -12.88 7.69 7.70
N ASP A 269 -13.42 7.67 6.48
CA ASP A 269 -13.28 6.56 5.53
C ASP A 269 -12.03 6.68 4.64
N LEU A 270 -11.42 7.87 4.59
CA LEU A 270 -10.18 8.14 3.87
C LEU A 270 -9.11 8.69 4.82
N LEU A 271 -7.91 8.09 4.74
CA LEU A 271 -6.72 8.55 5.44
C LEU A 271 -5.68 9.00 4.44
N THR A 272 -5.07 10.15 4.72
CA THR A 272 -3.89 10.63 3.99
C THR A 272 -2.66 10.41 4.86
N SER A 273 -1.55 10.04 4.23
CA SER A 273 -0.28 9.91 4.94
C SER A 273 0.22 11.26 5.46
N GLY A 274 0.80 11.26 6.66
CA GLY A 274 1.41 12.45 7.27
C GLY A 274 0.41 13.48 7.78
N THR A 275 -0.89 13.29 7.54
CA THR A 275 -1.94 14.22 7.94
C THR A 275 -2.58 13.81 9.26
N GLU A 276 -3.14 14.81 9.92
CA GLU A 276 -4.04 14.60 11.05
C GLU A 276 -5.41 14.12 10.55
N PHE A 277 -6.09 13.34 11.37
CA PHE A 277 -7.47 12.97 11.18
C PHE A 277 -8.20 13.04 12.50
N ARG A 278 -9.50 13.33 12.44
CA ARG A 278 -10.37 13.43 13.61
C ARG A 278 -11.40 12.32 13.61
N PHE A 279 -11.72 11.81 14.79
CA PHE A 279 -12.82 10.87 14.98
C PHE A 279 -13.66 11.32 16.17
N ARG A 280 -14.96 11.02 16.11
CA ARG A 280 -15.95 11.42 17.12
C ARG A 280 -16.38 10.21 17.93
N ALA A 281 -16.43 10.36 19.25
CA ALA A 281 -17.15 9.44 20.12
C ALA A 281 -18.45 10.10 20.56
N SER A 282 -19.53 9.33 20.61
CA SER A 282 -20.83 9.81 21.09
C SER A 282 -21.45 8.84 22.07
N PHE A 283 -22.22 9.39 23.00
CA PHE A 283 -23.07 8.67 23.93
C PHE A 283 -24.49 9.16 23.75
N LYS A 284 -25.45 8.23 23.69
CA LYS A 284 -26.88 8.54 23.56
C LYS A 284 -27.70 7.67 24.49
N VAL A 285 -28.51 8.29 25.33
CA VAL A 285 -29.52 7.62 26.15
C VAL A 285 -30.61 7.07 25.23
N LEU A 286 -30.90 5.77 25.32
CA LEU A 286 -31.99 5.14 24.60
C LEU A 286 -33.23 5.11 25.48
N THR A 287 -33.11 4.47 26.65
CA THR A 287 -34.18 4.35 27.65
C THR A 287 -33.58 4.35 29.05
N LYS A 288 -34.27 4.97 30.01
CA LYS A 288 -33.91 4.94 31.44
C LYS A 288 -35.13 4.50 32.26
N SER A 289 -34.93 3.72 33.31
CA SER A 289 -36.00 3.40 34.27
C SER A 289 -36.38 4.64 35.09
N HIS A 290 -37.58 4.66 35.66
CA HIS A 290 -38.08 5.77 36.47
C HIS A 290 -37.19 6.09 37.69
N ASP A 291 -36.49 5.09 38.24
CA ASP A 291 -35.57 5.27 39.37
C ASP A 291 -34.21 5.89 38.99
N VAL A 292 -33.94 6.17 37.70
CA VAL A 292 -32.72 6.86 37.26
C VAL A 292 -32.92 8.37 37.41
N THR A 293 -32.41 8.92 38.50
CA THR A 293 -32.50 10.36 38.80
C THR A 293 -31.32 11.14 38.22
N HIS A 294 -30.15 10.51 38.07
CA HIS A 294 -28.95 11.16 37.58
C HIS A 294 -27.99 10.17 36.90
N ILE A 295 -27.55 10.52 35.69
CA ILE A 295 -26.48 9.84 34.95
C ILE A 295 -25.15 10.51 35.35
N PRO A 296 -24.22 9.77 35.98
CA PRO A 296 -22.91 10.30 36.36
C PRO A 296 -22.09 10.78 35.16
N GLY A 297 -21.04 11.56 35.43
CA GLY A 297 -20.05 11.96 34.44
C GLY A 297 -19.54 10.77 33.61
N LEU A 298 -19.46 10.99 32.31
CA LEU A 298 -19.11 10.04 31.29
C LEU A 298 -17.64 10.23 30.91
N THR A 299 -16.80 9.21 31.06
CA THR A 299 -15.41 9.28 30.59
C THR A 299 -15.23 8.46 29.33
N PHE A 300 -14.90 9.11 28.22
CA PHE A 300 -14.45 8.47 26.99
C PHE A 300 -12.94 8.30 27.04
N ARG A 301 -12.44 7.07 26.91
CA ARG A 301 -11.00 6.76 26.91
C ARG A 301 -10.64 5.98 25.65
N VAL A 302 -9.66 6.46 24.89
CA VAL A 302 -9.11 5.73 23.76
C VAL A 302 -8.18 4.64 24.31
N LEU A 303 -8.68 3.41 24.37
CA LEU A 303 -7.93 2.25 24.89
C LEU A 303 -6.90 1.75 23.89
N LYS A 304 -7.23 1.88 22.59
CA LYS A 304 -6.35 1.49 21.49
C LYS A 304 -6.71 2.24 20.23
N LEU A 305 -5.71 2.68 19.50
CA LEU A 305 -5.86 3.25 18.17
C LEU A 305 -4.80 2.64 17.26
N ASP A 306 -5.22 1.86 16.26
CA ASP A 306 -4.33 1.20 15.32
C ASP A 306 -4.59 1.69 13.90
N LEU A 307 -3.51 1.99 13.18
CA LEU A 307 -3.51 2.05 11.72
C LEU A 307 -3.26 0.64 11.19
N LEU A 308 -4.22 0.11 10.45
CA LEU A 308 -4.13 -1.15 9.73
C LEU A 308 -3.73 -0.86 8.28
N ASP A 309 -2.57 -1.34 7.88
CA ASP A 309 -2.01 -1.20 6.55
C ASP A 309 -2.20 -2.51 5.79
N PHE A 310 -3.12 -2.48 4.82
CA PHE A 310 -3.39 -3.62 3.95
C PHE A 310 -2.67 -3.44 2.63
N THR A 311 -1.79 -4.36 2.30
CA THR A 311 -1.22 -4.49 0.94
C THR A 311 -1.83 -5.72 0.29
N PHE A 312 -2.55 -5.50 -0.81
CA PHE A 312 -3.12 -6.54 -1.66
C PHE A 312 -2.23 -6.70 -2.88
N TYR A 313 -2.00 -7.93 -3.27
CA TYR A 313 -1.31 -8.21 -4.53
C TYR A 313 -1.93 -9.41 -5.21
N ARG A 314 -1.87 -9.40 -6.54
CA ARG A 314 -2.30 -10.50 -7.39
C ARG A 314 -1.26 -10.80 -8.44
N ALA A 315 -1.05 -12.08 -8.72
CA ALA A 315 -0.22 -12.49 -9.84
C ALA A 315 -0.74 -13.80 -10.45
N PRO A 316 -0.68 -13.94 -11.78
CA PRO A 316 -0.93 -15.22 -12.42
C PRO A 316 0.19 -16.21 -12.10
N ARG A 317 -0.12 -17.50 -12.22
CA ARG A 317 0.87 -18.55 -12.05
C ARG A 317 1.91 -18.51 -13.16
N ASP A 318 3.18 -18.54 -12.75
CA ASP A 318 4.31 -18.73 -13.64
C ASP A 318 4.50 -20.24 -13.89
N ASN A 319 3.94 -20.73 -15.00
CA ASN A 319 4.02 -22.15 -15.38
C ASN A 319 5.40 -22.55 -15.91
N GLU A 320 6.26 -21.60 -16.26
CA GLU A 320 7.61 -21.85 -16.75
C GLU A 320 8.64 -21.94 -15.62
N ALA A 321 8.29 -21.45 -14.43
CA ALA A 321 9.10 -21.56 -13.22
C ALA A 321 9.22 -23.00 -12.71
N SER A 322 10.44 -23.36 -12.31
CA SER A 322 10.67 -24.61 -11.62
C SER A 322 9.97 -24.68 -10.28
N SER A 323 9.67 -25.89 -9.81
CA SER A 323 9.07 -26.12 -8.50
C SER A 323 10.04 -25.97 -7.32
N ARG A 324 11.23 -25.39 -7.56
CA ARG A 324 12.26 -25.16 -6.56
C ARG A 324 12.03 -23.80 -5.90
N ARG A 325 12.62 -23.59 -4.72
CA ARG A 325 12.43 -22.35 -3.94
C ARG A 325 12.80 -21.06 -4.68
N ASP A 326 13.75 -21.15 -5.60
CA ASP A 326 14.27 -20.05 -6.45
C ASP A 326 13.43 -19.80 -7.70
N GLY A 327 12.50 -20.70 -8.07
CA GLY A 327 11.60 -20.50 -9.22
C GLY A 327 12.31 -20.26 -10.54
N THR A 328 13.53 -20.80 -10.71
CA THR A 328 14.30 -20.61 -11.95
C THR A 328 13.57 -21.26 -13.12
N HIS A 329 13.51 -20.59 -14.27
CA HIS A 329 12.82 -21.09 -15.46
C HIS A 329 13.54 -22.30 -16.06
N TRP A 330 12.79 -23.30 -16.51
CA TRP A 330 13.36 -24.55 -17.04
C TRP A 330 14.07 -24.41 -18.38
N LYS A 331 13.53 -23.58 -19.29
CA LYS A 331 14.06 -23.41 -20.65
C LYS A 331 15.03 -22.26 -20.79
N ASN A 332 14.91 -21.24 -19.94
CA ASN A 332 15.74 -20.05 -19.94
C ASN A 332 16.25 -19.79 -18.52
N LYS A 333 17.30 -20.49 -18.10
CA LYS A 333 17.96 -20.25 -16.79
C LYS A 333 18.43 -18.80 -16.57
N HIS A 334 18.40 -17.97 -17.62
CA HIS A 334 19.03 -16.67 -17.66
C HIS A 334 18.11 -15.53 -18.17
N VAL A 335 16.82 -15.79 -18.43
CA VAL A 335 15.89 -14.71 -18.83
C VAL A 335 15.02 -14.33 -17.62
N ASN A 336 15.14 -13.06 -17.23
CA ASN A 336 14.38 -12.42 -16.17
C ASN A 336 12.92 -12.24 -16.56
N MET A 337 12.00 -12.73 -15.73
CA MET A 337 10.54 -12.48 -15.74
C MET A 337 9.81 -12.78 -17.07
N PRO A 338 8.52 -13.16 -17.06
CA PRO A 338 7.74 -13.17 -18.30
C PRO A 338 7.78 -11.77 -18.95
N SER A 339 7.92 -11.73 -20.28
CA SER A 339 7.86 -10.48 -21.06
C SER A 339 6.56 -9.75 -20.74
N SER A 340 6.67 -8.44 -20.49
CA SER A 340 5.57 -7.53 -20.16
C SER A 340 4.40 -7.59 -21.15
N ASP A 341 4.69 -7.94 -22.40
CA ASP A 341 3.75 -7.80 -23.52
C ASP A 341 3.03 -9.10 -23.87
N LYS A 342 3.41 -10.22 -23.25
CA LYS A 342 2.71 -11.50 -23.47
C LYS A 342 1.46 -11.57 -22.59
N MET A 343 0.30 -11.74 -23.22
CA MET A 343 -0.90 -12.15 -22.49
C MET A 343 -0.63 -13.48 -21.78
N PHE A 344 -1.03 -13.57 -20.51
CA PHE A 344 -0.91 -14.81 -19.76
C PHE A 344 -1.82 -15.88 -20.37
N GLU A 345 -1.25 -17.04 -20.70
CA GLU A 345 -1.99 -18.14 -21.33
C GLU A 345 -3.15 -18.65 -20.47
N HIS A 346 -3.08 -18.47 -19.14
CA HIS A 346 -4.04 -19.02 -18.17
C HIS A 346 -4.37 -18.05 -17.00
N PRO A 347 -5.24 -17.04 -17.19
CA PRO A 347 -5.67 -16.14 -16.12
C PRO A 347 -6.41 -16.86 -14.97
N GLY A 348 -6.91 -18.08 -15.20
CA GLY A 348 -7.64 -18.87 -14.19
C GLY A 348 -6.81 -19.36 -13.00
N GLN A 349 -5.48 -19.32 -13.05
CA GLN A 349 -4.57 -19.71 -11.96
C GLN A 349 -3.92 -18.49 -11.28
N GLN A 350 -4.71 -17.46 -11.02
CA GLN A 350 -4.28 -16.30 -10.24
C GLN A 350 -4.18 -16.63 -8.76
N HIS A 351 -3.11 -16.16 -8.12
CA HIS A 351 -3.02 -16.07 -6.67
C HIS A 351 -3.29 -14.65 -6.22
N GLU A 352 -4.08 -14.53 -5.16
CA GLU A 352 -4.37 -13.29 -4.45
C GLU A 352 -3.99 -13.51 -3.00
N ASP A 353 -3.25 -12.56 -2.44
CA ASP A 353 -2.92 -12.55 -1.03
C ASP A 353 -2.95 -11.10 -0.52
N TYR A 354 -3.00 -10.96 0.80
CA TYR A 354 -2.89 -9.68 1.45
C TYR A 354 -2.08 -9.78 2.73
N THR A 355 -1.38 -8.70 3.04
CA THR A 355 -0.69 -8.57 4.32
C THR A 355 -1.28 -7.41 5.09
N GLU A 356 -1.52 -7.64 6.38
CA GLU A 356 -1.93 -6.61 7.33
C GLU A 356 -0.73 -6.25 8.22
N ARG A 357 -0.32 -4.98 8.20
CA ARG A 357 0.64 -4.43 9.17
C ARG A 357 -0.10 -3.50 10.14
N LYS A 358 0.21 -3.60 11.42
CA LYS A 358 -0.43 -2.80 12.47
C LYS A 358 0.56 -1.76 12.99
N THR A 359 0.14 -0.51 13.04
CA THR A 359 0.90 0.58 13.64
C THR A 359 0.04 1.23 14.73
N HIS A 360 0.53 1.24 15.96
CA HIS A 360 -0.14 1.94 17.05
C HIS A 360 -0.03 3.45 16.85
N LEU A 361 -1.16 4.14 16.97
CA LEU A 361 -1.26 5.59 16.89
C LEU A 361 -1.58 6.17 18.27
N ASN A 362 -1.25 7.44 18.43
CA ASN A 362 -1.64 8.23 19.60
C ASN A 362 -2.91 9.04 19.29
N SER A 363 -3.75 9.30 20.29
CA SER A 363 -4.86 10.24 20.19
C SER A 363 -4.64 11.43 21.12
N ILE A 364 -5.17 12.59 20.73
CA ILE A 364 -5.17 13.83 21.51
C ILE A 364 -6.61 14.35 21.59
N PRO A 365 -7.20 14.43 22.80
CA PRO A 365 -6.69 13.84 24.04
C PRO A 365 -6.71 12.29 24.01
N ASP A 366 -6.16 11.63 25.03
CA ASP A 366 -6.24 10.18 25.23
C ASP A 366 -7.53 9.76 25.97
N PHE A 367 -8.09 10.68 26.76
CA PHE A 367 -9.43 10.58 27.33
C PHE A 367 -10.10 11.95 27.46
N ALA A 368 -11.42 11.94 27.64
CA ALA A 368 -12.21 13.12 27.94
C ALA A 368 -13.37 12.74 28.86
N THR A 369 -13.62 13.56 29.88
CA THR A 369 -14.77 13.41 30.78
C THR A 369 -15.78 14.49 30.46
N LEU A 370 -17.04 14.09 30.29
CA LEU A 370 -18.17 14.95 29.95
C LEU A 370 -19.32 14.68 30.91
N GLU A 371 -20.04 15.73 31.27
CA GLU A 371 -21.33 15.63 31.93
C GLU A 371 -22.43 15.89 30.91
N LEU A 372 -23.58 15.22 31.07
CA LEU A 372 -24.74 15.51 30.23
C LEU A 372 -25.31 16.85 30.69
N GLU A 373 -25.44 17.79 29.76
CA GLU A 373 -25.97 19.13 30.01
C GLU A 373 -27.38 19.07 30.59
N GLU A 374 -27.70 19.92 31.57
CA GLU A 374 -29.06 20.05 32.08
C GLU A 374 -29.88 20.94 31.12
N VAL A 375 -30.94 20.39 30.56
CA VAL A 375 -31.85 21.05 29.61
C VAL A 375 -33.28 21.06 30.16
N PRO A 376 -34.09 22.08 29.85
CA PRO A 376 -35.51 22.08 30.24
C PRO A 376 -36.24 20.84 29.70
N SER A 377 -37.10 20.24 30.51
CA SER A 377 -37.91 19.09 30.09
C SER A 377 -38.88 19.51 28.99
N TYR A 378 -39.08 18.62 28.02
CA TYR A 378 -40.07 18.82 26.95
C TYR A 378 -41.52 18.75 27.47
N GLU A 379 -41.75 18.09 28.61
CA GLU A 379 -43.08 17.92 29.19
C GLU A 379 -43.44 19.02 30.20
N ASP A 380 -42.44 19.58 30.89
CA ASP A 380 -42.60 20.66 31.87
C ASP A 380 -41.37 21.58 31.85
N GLU A 381 -41.51 22.77 31.26
CA GLU A 381 -40.43 23.76 31.15
C GLU A 381 -39.84 24.19 32.51
N LYS A 382 -40.53 23.91 33.63
CA LYS A 382 -40.04 24.18 34.99
C LYS A 382 -39.13 23.09 35.56
N GLN A 383 -39.06 21.93 34.92
CA GLN A 383 -38.19 20.82 35.33
C GLN A 383 -36.96 20.76 34.44
N MET A 384 -35.79 20.60 35.05
CA MET A 384 -34.53 20.38 34.33
C MET A 384 -34.27 18.87 34.22
N GLU A 385 -33.90 18.40 33.04
CA GLU A 385 -33.51 17.02 32.76
C GLU A 385 -32.13 16.98 32.10
N GLN A 386 -31.38 15.90 32.32
CA GLN A 386 -30.11 15.72 31.59
C GLN A 386 -30.36 15.45 30.11
N ALA A 387 -29.53 16.06 29.26
CA ALA A 387 -29.53 15.91 27.82
C ALA A 387 -29.43 14.43 27.43
N LYS A 388 -30.05 14.08 26.30
CA LYS A 388 -30.12 12.69 25.84
C LYS A 388 -28.82 12.22 25.18
N SER A 389 -27.87 13.10 24.91
CA SER A 389 -26.62 12.74 24.25
C SER A 389 -25.50 13.74 24.51
N CYS A 390 -24.26 13.26 24.41
CA CYS A 390 -23.06 14.09 24.32
C CYS A 390 -22.07 13.49 23.31
N GLU A 391 -21.11 14.31 22.88
CA GLU A 391 -20.07 13.91 21.95
C GLU A 391 -18.73 14.54 22.30
N VAL A 392 -17.66 13.85 21.91
CA VAL A 392 -16.28 14.35 22.02
C VAL A 392 -15.48 14.02 20.77
N TRP A 393 -14.61 14.94 20.40
CA TRP A 393 -13.69 14.79 19.28
C TRP A 393 -12.30 14.42 19.76
N PHE A 394 -11.71 13.45 19.07
CA PHE A 394 -10.32 13.05 19.22
C PHE A 394 -9.56 13.32 17.93
N THR A 395 -8.30 13.72 18.04
CA THR A 395 -7.40 13.93 16.91
C THR A 395 -6.25 12.92 16.95
N SER A 396 -5.86 12.39 15.79
CA SER A 396 -4.68 11.53 15.64
C SER A 396 -3.95 11.88 14.35
N ARG A 397 -2.77 11.30 14.12
CA ARG A 397 -1.94 11.57 12.96
C ARG A 397 -1.41 10.30 12.33
N VAL A 398 -1.55 10.19 11.01
CA VAL A 398 -0.88 9.13 10.24
C VAL A 398 0.61 9.48 10.14
N PRO A 399 1.54 8.55 10.42
CA PRO A 399 2.97 8.85 10.34
C PRO A 399 3.37 9.34 8.94
N GLY A 400 4.25 10.35 8.86
CA GLY A 400 4.63 10.96 7.58
C GLY A 400 5.47 10.06 6.67
N PHE A 401 6.13 9.05 7.23
CA PHE A 401 6.91 8.06 6.47
C PHE A 401 6.04 6.96 5.86
N THR A 402 4.74 6.94 6.15
CA THR A 402 3.81 5.95 5.63
C THR A 402 3.54 6.26 4.16
N PRO A 403 3.81 5.38 3.18
CA PRO A 403 3.49 5.72 1.78
C PRO A 403 1.96 5.87 1.59
N PRO A 404 1.46 6.69 0.64
CA PRO A 404 0.02 6.88 0.46
C PRO A 404 -0.70 5.60 0.02
N SER A 405 -2.02 5.56 0.20
CA SER A 405 -2.85 4.52 -0.42
C SER A 405 -2.85 4.67 -1.95
N PHE A 406 -2.87 3.55 -2.66
CA PHE A 406 -2.90 3.54 -4.12
C PHE A 406 -3.54 2.25 -4.64
N LYS A 407 -3.97 2.28 -5.90
CA LYS A 407 -4.38 1.09 -6.66
C LYS A 407 -3.58 1.06 -7.96
N SER A 408 -3.18 -0.12 -8.39
CA SER A 408 -2.50 -0.38 -9.66
C SER A 408 -3.05 -1.67 -10.27
N PHE A 409 -2.49 -2.09 -11.39
CA PHE A 409 -2.88 -3.31 -12.09
C PHE A 409 -2.87 -4.55 -11.19
N ALA A 410 -1.84 -4.67 -10.35
CA ALA A 410 -1.58 -5.91 -9.60
C ALA A 410 -1.31 -5.68 -8.12
N ILE A 411 -1.01 -4.45 -7.70
CA ILE A 411 -0.70 -4.08 -6.32
C ILE A 411 -1.67 -2.98 -5.89
N ALA A 412 -2.26 -3.13 -4.71
CA ALA A 412 -3.05 -2.09 -4.09
C ALA A 412 -2.70 -1.99 -2.62
N ARG A 413 -2.77 -0.78 -2.07
CA ARG A 413 -2.49 -0.54 -0.66
C ARG A 413 -3.48 0.43 -0.09
N VAL A 414 -4.07 0.07 1.05
CA VAL A 414 -5.11 0.87 1.68
C VAL A 414 -5.00 0.82 3.21
N TYR A 415 -5.36 1.93 3.85
CA TYR A 415 -5.39 2.03 5.31
C TYR A 415 -6.80 1.89 5.87
N ARG A 416 -6.87 1.32 7.08
CA ARG A 416 -8.03 1.42 7.97
C ARG A 416 -7.57 1.88 9.34
N VAL A 417 -8.45 2.59 10.05
CA VAL A 417 -8.28 2.89 11.47
C VAL A 417 -9.10 1.91 12.28
N LYS A 418 -8.50 1.36 13.32
CA LYS A 418 -9.20 0.57 14.32
C LYS A 418 -9.14 1.25 15.67
N VAL A 419 -10.30 1.63 16.19
CA VAL A 419 -10.47 2.30 17.48
C VAL A 419 -11.06 1.31 18.49
N LYS A 420 -10.42 1.18 19.64
CA LYS A 420 -11.01 0.56 20.83
C LYS A 420 -11.29 1.67 21.84
N LEU A 421 -12.56 1.99 22.02
CA LEU A 421 -13.06 3.03 22.92
C LEU A 421 -13.60 2.39 24.20
N GLY A 422 -13.15 2.90 25.34
CA GLY A 422 -13.77 2.67 26.64
C GLY A 422 -14.70 3.82 26.98
N VAL A 423 -15.95 3.54 27.31
CA VAL A 423 -16.91 4.50 27.85
C VAL A 423 -17.17 4.12 29.29
N GLU A 424 -16.80 4.99 30.22
CA GLU A 424 -16.98 4.79 31.65
C GLU A 424 -18.19 5.58 32.14
N VAL A 425 -19.12 4.89 32.81
CA VAL A 425 -20.32 5.49 33.42
C VAL A 425 -20.39 5.02 34.87
N GLY A 426 -20.33 5.95 35.82
CA GLY A 426 -20.40 5.62 37.25
C GLY A 426 -19.35 4.60 37.70
N GLY A 427 -18.11 4.72 37.21
CA GLY A 427 -17.01 3.79 37.54
C GLY A 427 -17.05 2.45 36.81
N LYS A 428 -18.06 2.18 35.97
CA LYS A 428 -18.14 0.97 35.15
C LYS A 428 -17.73 1.26 33.72
N GLN A 429 -16.73 0.52 33.22
CA GLN A 429 -16.23 0.65 31.86
C GLN A 429 -16.96 -0.27 30.88
N PHE A 430 -17.37 0.28 29.74
CA PHE A 430 -17.98 -0.40 28.61
C PHE A 430 -17.08 -0.26 27.39
N VAL A 431 -16.83 -1.37 26.67
CA VAL A 431 -15.87 -1.38 25.56
C VAL A 431 -16.57 -1.52 24.21
N LEU A 432 -16.30 -0.55 23.34
CA LEU A 432 -16.67 -0.51 21.93
C LEU A 432 -15.39 -0.65 21.09
N GLU A 433 -15.46 -1.49 20.06
CA GLU A 433 -14.38 -1.68 19.09
C GLU A 433 -14.98 -1.43 17.71
N ALA A 434 -14.35 -0.57 16.93
CA ALA A 434 -14.78 -0.18 15.60
C ALA A 434 -13.57 -0.15 14.66
N GLU A 435 -13.80 -0.55 13.41
CA GLU A 435 -12.81 -0.47 12.33
C GLU A 435 -13.43 0.30 11.18
N SER A 436 -12.73 1.31 10.67
CA SER A 436 -13.18 2.09 9.52
C SER A 436 -13.29 1.19 8.29
N HIS A 437 -14.38 1.29 7.54
CA HIS A 437 -14.50 0.60 6.26
C HIS A 437 -13.87 1.43 5.13
N VAL A 438 -13.29 0.74 4.15
CA VAL A 438 -12.91 1.36 2.88
C VAL A 438 -14.14 1.28 1.98
N ARG A 439 -14.77 2.41 1.64
CA ARG A 439 -15.98 2.44 0.78
C ARG A 439 -15.79 1.72 -0.58
N HIS A 440 -14.55 1.56 -1.04
CA HIS A 440 -14.19 1.00 -2.35
C HIS A 440 -13.32 -0.25 -2.31
N MET A 441 -13.33 -1.00 -1.21
CA MET A 441 -12.77 -2.35 -1.21
C MET A 441 -13.66 -3.23 -0.36
N GLY A 442 -14.38 -4.15 -1.02
CA GLY A 442 -15.25 -5.15 -0.42
C GLY A 442 -14.60 -5.82 0.80
N SER A 443 -15.44 -6.39 1.65
CA SER A 443 -14.99 -7.14 2.83
C SER A 443 -13.84 -8.07 2.43
N ALA A 444 -12.68 -7.91 3.07
CA ALA A 444 -11.63 -8.92 2.98
C ALA A 444 -12.27 -10.27 3.31
N PRO A 445 -11.99 -11.35 2.55
CA PRO A 445 -12.57 -12.66 2.84
C PRO A 445 -12.27 -13.00 4.31
N SER A 446 -13.35 -13.19 5.07
CA SER A 446 -13.34 -13.52 6.50
C SER A 446 -12.81 -14.91 6.78
#